data_AF-A0A2V6MYD7-F1
#
_entry.id   AF-A0A2V6MYD7-F1
#
_cell.length_a   1.000
_cell.length_b   1.000
_cell.length_c   1.000
_cell.angle_alpha   90.00
_cell.angle_beta   90.00
_cell.angle_gamma   90.00
#
_symmetry.space_group_name_H-M   'P 1'
#
loop_
_entity.id
_entity.type
_entity.pdbx_description
1 polymer ?
#
loop_
_entity_poly.entity_id
_entity_poly.type
_entity_poly.pdbx_seq_one_letter_code
_entity_poly.pdbx_strand_id
1 'polypeptide(L)'
;MKIIIIMIMSFFMLFSAPGADPKTNWANNCMQCHGPDGSAKTSMGKALNAKDLTDAQIQSSFTDAEAAAAIKDGVTKDGITRMLAFGGKLSDDEIKALVAYVRTLKK
;
A
#
# COMPACT_ATOMS: atom_id res chain seq x y z
N MET A 1 -4.01 -41.22 -45.10
CA MET A 1 -3.35 -39.89 -45.09
C MET A 1 -4.41 -38.80 -45.13
N LYS A 2 -4.74 -38.22 -43.97
CA LYS A 2 -5.43 -36.92 -43.82
C LYS A 2 -5.39 -36.51 -42.33
N ILE A 3 -4.36 -35.73 -42.03
CA ILE A 3 -4.37 -34.50 -41.20
C ILE A 3 -4.97 -34.71 -39.79
N ILE A 4 -4.16 -35.19 -38.84
CA ILE A 4 -3.45 -34.39 -37.81
C ILE A 4 -4.42 -33.69 -36.85
N ILE A 5 -4.57 -34.33 -35.69
CA ILE A 5 -5.06 -33.81 -34.41
C ILE A 5 -4.13 -32.65 -34.01
N ILE A 6 -4.65 -31.43 -33.93
CA ILE A 6 -3.98 -30.36 -33.17
C ILE A 6 -4.92 -30.00 -32.03
N MET A 7 -4.72 -30.72 -30.93
CA MET A 7 -5.15 -30.34 -29.60
C MET A 7 -4.39 -29.05 -29.25
N ILE A 8 -5.00 -27.90 -29.54
CA ILE A 8 -4.46 -26.62 -29.13
C ILE A 8 -4.74 -26.53 -27.63
N MET A 9 -3.81 -27.05 -26.81
CA MET A 9 -3.78 -26.74 -25.38
C MET A 9 -3.74 -25.22 -25.27
N SER A 10 -4.86 -24.64 -24.87
CA SER A 10 -4.94 -23.24 -24.48
C SER A 10 -4.05 -23.07 -23.25
N PHE A 11 -2.80 -22.71 -23.51
CA PHE A 11 -1.86 -22.23 -22.51
C PHE A 11 -2.37 -20.86 -22.07
N PHE A 12 -3.34 -20.84 -21.16
CA PHE A 12 -3.67 -19.64 -20.40
C PHE A 12 -2.46 -19.35 -19.51
N MET A 13 -1.51 -18.57 -20.06
CA MET A 13 -0.54 -17.87 -19.23
C MET A 13 -1.34 -17.04 -18.24
N LEU A 14 -1.24 -17.39 -16.97
CA LEU A 14 -1.56 -16.46 -15.88
C LEU A 14 -0.53 -15.34 -15.97
N PHE A 15 -0.82 -14.33 -16.79
CA PHE A 15 -0.14 -13.05 -16.75
C PHE A 15 -0.57 -12.38 -15.45
N SER A 16 0.16 -12.65 -14.36
CA SER A 16 0.13 -11.78 -13.20
C SER A 16 0.69 -10.44 -13.64
N ALA A 17 -0.19 -9.48 -13.93
CA ALA A 17 0.22 -8.10 -14.13
C ALA A 17 1.01 -7.65 -12.89
N PRO A 18 2.18 -7.01 -13.05
CA PRO A 18 2.88 -6.44 -11.91
C PRO A 18 1.93 -5.47 -11.21
N GLY A 19 1.81 -5.58 -9.88
CA GLY A 19 1.09 -4.59 -9.08
C GLY A 19 1.61 -3.17 -9.36
N ALA A 20 0.79 -2.16 -9.09
CA ALA A 20 1.18 -0.78 -9.34
C ALA A 20 2.40 -0.39 -8.48
N ASP A 21 3.28 0.46 -9.00
CA ASP A 21 4.47 0.88 -8.28
C ASP A 21 4.10 1.64 -6.99
N PRO A 22 4.97 1.65 -5.96
CA PRO A 22 4.60 2.21 -4.66
C PRO A 22 4.35 3.73 -4.67
N LYS A 23 4.94 4.50 -5.61
CA LYS A 23 4.63 5.94 -5.73
C LYS A 23 3.23 6.15 -6.30
N THR A 24 2.84 5.36 -7.29
CA THR A 24 1.48 5.37 -7.83
C THR A 24 0.48 4.94 -6.76
N ASN A 25 0.76 3.86 -6.03
CA ASN A 25 -0.11 3.44 -4.94
C ASN A 25 -0.19 4.48 -3.81
N TRP A 26 0.90 5.16 -3.48
CA TRP A 26 0.90 6.28 -2.52
C TRP A 26 0.00 7.43 -2.98
N ALA A 27 0.16 7.86 -4.23
CA ALA A 27 -0.61 8.96 -4.81
C ALA A 27 -2.11 8.64 -4.88
N ASN A 28 -2.47 7.40 -5.21
CA ASN A 28 -3.87 7.01 -5.37
C ASN A 28 -4.58 6.73 -4.04
N ASN A 29 -3.86 6.21 -3.04
CA ASN A 29 -4.50 5.63 -1.85
C ASN A 29 -4.12 6.31 -0.54
N CYS A 30 -2.92 6.91 -0.44
CA CYS A 30 -2.33 7.30 0.84
C CYS A 30 -2.26 8.82 1.03
N MET A 31 -1.94 9.56 -0.03
CA MET A 31 -1.60 10.99 0.08
C MET A 31 -2.76 11.89 0.53
N GLN A 32 -4.01 11.45 0.38
CA GLN A 32 -5.16 12.24 0.84
C GLN A 32 -5.16 12.44 2.37
N CYS A 33 -4.66 11.45 3.12
CA CYS A 33 -4.42 11.55 4.56
C CYS A 33 -2.98 12.00 4.85
N HIS A 34 -2.01 11.29 4.29
CA HIS A 34 -0.59 11.42 4.67
C HIS A 34 0.14 12.56 3.95
N GLY A 35 -0.49 13.22 2.99
CA GLY A 35 0.13 14.23 2.13
C GLY A 35 1.02 13.60 1.05
N PRO A 36 1.34 14.34 -0.02
CA PRO A 36 2.26 13.86 -1.05
C PRO A 36 3.67 13.59 -0.50
N ASP A 37 4.07 14.32 0.55
CA ASP A 37 5.39 14.24 1.17
C ASP A 37 5.44 13.38 2.45
N GLY A 38 4.32 12.81 2.90
CA GLY A 38 4.26 12.03 4.14
C GLY A 38 4.10 12.85 5.43
N SER A 39 4.03 14.19 5.35
CA SER A 39 3.96 15.04 6.54
C SER A 39 2.60 15.06 7.24
N ALA A 40 1.58 14.42 6.64
CA ALA A 40 0.19 14.45 7.10
C ALA A 40 -0.40 15.86 7.26
N LYS A 41 0.19 16.88 6.62
CA LYS A 41 -0.30 18.27 6.62
C LYS A 41 -1.51 18.48 5.69
N THR A 42 -2.45 17.55 5.71
CA THR A 42 -3.73 17.61 5.00
C THR A 42 -4.86 17.86 6.00
N SER A 43 -6.02 18.36 5.53
CA SER A 43 -7.19 18.52 6.41
C SER A 43 -7.63 17.19 7.01
N MET A 44 -7.58 16.10 6.24
CA MET A 44 -7.98 14.76 6.68
C MET A 44 -6.95 14.15 7.64
N GLY A 45 -5.66 14.31 7.36
CA GLY A 45 -4.56 13.88 8.23
C GLY A 45 -4.64 14.53 9.60
N LYS A 46 -4.92 15.84 9.66
CA LYS A 46 -5.16 16.56 10.94
C LYS A 46 -6.38 16.03 11.68
N ALA A 47 -7.52 15.85 11.00
CA ALA A 47 -8.75 15.35 11.62
C ALA A 47 -8.60 13.93 12.20
N LEU A 48 -7.81 13.08 11.53
CA LEU A 48 -7.58 11.70 11.92
C LEU A 48 -6.34 11.50 12.80
N ASN A 49 -5.59 12.58 13.09
CA ASN A 49 -4.31 12.52 13.80
C ASN A 49 -3.31 11.56 13.14
N ALA A 50 -3.21 11.62 11.81
CA ALA A 50 -2.24 10.85 11.05
C ALA A 50 -0.81 11.27 11.45
N LYS A 51 0.07 10.28 11.57
CA LYS A 51 1.47 10.46 11.95
C LYS A 51 2.22 11.23 10.85
N ASP A 52 3.13 12.14 11.25
CA ASP A 52 4.12 12.74 10.34
C ASP A 52 5.20 11.70 10.04
N LEU A 53 5.16 11.12 8.84
CA LEU A 53 6.08 10.07 8.40
C LEU A 53 7.43 10.63 7.96
N THR A 54 7.59 11.95 7.91
CA THR A 54 8.89 12.59 7.65
C THR A 54 9.76 12.65 8.90
N ASP A 55 9.16 12.49 10.08
CA ASP A 55 9.84 12.52 11.37
C ASP A 55 10.55 11.18 11.68
N ALA A 56 11.84 11.26 12.00
CA ALA A 56 12.69 10.11 12.27
C ALA A 56 12.30 9.35 13.56
N GLN A 57 11.85 10.05 14.60
CA GLN A 57 11.41 9.45 15.85
C GLN A 57 10.09 8.71 15.64
N ILE A 58 9.18 9.31 14.87
CA ILE A 58 7.91 8.67 14.49
C ILE A 58 8.17 7.41 13.66
N GLN A 59 9.04 7.46 12.66
CA GLN A 59 9.42 6.27 11.87
C GLN A 59 10.01 5.17 12.75
N SER A 60 10.79 5.53 13.76
CA SER A 60 11.40 4.58 14.70
C SER A 60 10.40 4.01 15.72
N SER A 61 9.21 4.61 15.85
CA SER A 61 8.15 4.16 16.77
C SER A 61 7.36 2.95 16.28
N PHE A 62 7.61 2.48 15.05
CA PHE A 62 6.94 1.32 14.48
C PHE A 62 7.89 0.50 13.60
N THR A 63 7.69 -0.80 13.60
CA THR A 63 8.36 -1.77 12.74
C THR A 63 7.72 -1.83 11.35
N ASP A 64 8.44 -2.41 10.39
CA ASP A 64 7.90 -2.64 9.04
C ASP A 64 6.67 -3.57 9.05
N ALA A 65 6.64 -4.53 9.99
CA ALA A 65 5.49 -5.42 10.17
C ALA A 65 4.26 -4.66 10.69
N GLU A 66 4.43 -3.74 11.65
CA GLU A 66 3.34 -2.89 12.13
C GLU A 66 2.85 -1.92 11.06
N ALA A 67 3.75 -1.39 10.23
CA ALA A 67 3.37 -0.57 9.07
C ALA A 67 2.59 -1.38 8.04
N ALA A 68 3.04 -2.60 7.72
CA ALA A 68 2.33 -3.50 6.81
C ALA A 68 0.95 -3.87 7.34
N ALA A 69 0.82 -4.17 8.64
CA ALA A 69 -0.46 -4.44 9.28
C ALA A 69 -1.38 -3.22 9.25
N ALA A 70 -0.86 -2.01 9.54
CA ALA A 70 -1.65 -0.78 9.45
C ALA A 70 -2.18 -0.52 8.03
N ILE A 71 -1.40 -0.84 6.98
CA ILE A 71 -1.86 -0.74 5.59
C ILE A 71 -2.88 -1.84 5.28
N LYS A 72 -2.60 -3.08 5.66
CA LYS A 72 -3.43 -4.25 5.34
C LYS A 72 -4.78 -4.21 6.05
N ASP A 73 -4.75 -3.99 7.36
CA ASP A 73 -5.90 -4.15 8.25
C ASP A 73 -6.53 -2.79 8.62
N GLY A 74 -5.87 -1.69 8.27
CA GLY A 74 -6.29 -0.35 8.69
C GLY A 74 -5.93 -0.07 10.15
N VAL A 75 -6.35 1.09 10.64
CA VAL A 75 -6.15 1.51 12.02
C VAL A 75 -7.46 2.06 12.56
N THR A 76 -8.01 1.42 13.58
CA THR A 76 -9.19 1.90 14.31
C THR A 76 -8.81 2.21 15.74
N LYS A 77 -9.16 3.40 16.21
CA LYS A 77 -8.91 3.84 17.58
C LYS A 77 -10.15 4.55 18.12
N ASP A 78 -10.58 4.16 19.32
CA ASP A 78 -11.76 4.71 20.00
C ASP A 78 -13.04 4.60 19.15
N GLY A 79 -13.20 3.49 18.42
CA GLY A 79 -14.33 3.27 17.50
C GLY A 79 -14.27 4.07 16.20
N ILE A 80 -13.21 4.85 15.97
CA ILE A 80 -13.03 5.68 14.76
C ILE A 80 -11.95 5.06 13.89
N THR A 81 -12.28 4.76 12.63
CA THR A 81 -11.31 4.34 11.61
C THR A 81 -10.41 5.52 11.24
N ARG A 82 -9.16 5.47 11.70
CA ARG A 82 -8.10 6.46 11.43
C ARG A 82 -7.36 6.20 10.13
N MET A 83 -7.29 4.94 9.71
CA MET A 83 -6.74 4.52 8.43
C MET A 83 -7.59 3.38 7.87
N LEU A 84 -7.94 3.46 6.59
CA LEU A 84 -8.70 2.42 5.91
C LEU A 84 -7.84 1.16 5.71
N ALA A 85 -8.49 0.00 5.73
CA ALA A 85 -7.84 -1.26 5.36
C ALA A 85 -7.68 -1.34 3.83
N PHE A 86 -6.48 -1.71 3.38
CA PHE A 86 -6.19 -1.94 1.96
C PHE A 86 -5.96 -3.42 1.63
N GLY A 87 -6.09 -4.32 2.59
CA GLY A 87 -6.12 -5.76 2.36
C GLY A 87 -7.20 -6.13 1.35
N GLY A 88 -6.85 -6.99 0.39
CA GLY A 88 -7.73 -7.38 -0.72
C GLY A 88 -7.86 -6.33 -1.84
N LYS A 89 -7.41 -5.09 -1.61
CA LYS A 89 -7.24 -4.07 -2.67
C LYS A 89 -5.80 -4.02 -3.18
N LEU A 90 -4.84 -4.20 -2.28
CA LEU A 90 -3.42 -4.29 -2.57
C LEU A 90 -2.92 -5.70 -2.23
N SER A 91 -2.02 -6.22 -3.05
CA SER A 91 -1.29 -7.45 -2.77
C SER A 91 -0.27 -7.27 -1.64
N ASP A 92 0.17 -8.37 -1.03
CA ASP A 92 1.18 -8.33 0.04
C ASP A 92 2.51 -7.72 -0.46
N ASP A 93 2.87 -7.93 -1.72
CA ASP A 93 4.06 -7.34 -2.35
C ASP A 93 3.92 -5.82 -2.54
N GLU A 94 2.74 -5.32 -2.93
CA GLU A 94 2.46 -3.88 -3.02
C GLU A 94 2.47 -3.22 -1.66
N ILE A 95 1.92 -3.88 -0.63
CA ILE A 95 1.96 -3.40 0.75
C ILE A 95 3.41 -3.31 1.22
N LYS A 96 4.22 -4.34 0.99
CA LYS A 96 5.65 -4.33 1.33
C LYS A 96 6.40 -3.22 0.59
N ALA A 97 6.10 -3.00 -0.69
CA ALA A 97 6.68 -1.91 -1.47
C ALA A 97 6.27 -0.53 -0.93
N LEU A 98 5.03 -0.36 -0.48
CA LEU A 98 4.56 0.86 0.18
C LEU A 98 5.28 1.10 1.51
N VAL A 99 5.51 0.07 2.32
CA VAL A 99 6.29 0.21 3.57
C VAL A 99 7.70 0.69 3.25
N ALA A 100 8.36 0.07 2.25
CA ALA A 100 9.68 0.52 1.80
C ALA A 100 9.65 1.98 1.32
N TYR A 101 8.61 2.38 0.58
CA TYR A 101 8.43 3.77 0.16
C TYR A 101 8.25 4.73 1.34
N VAL A 102 7.44 4.38 2.34
CA VAL A 102 7.28 5.15 3.58
C VAL A 102 8.63 5.39 4.27
N ARG A 103 9.52 4.39 4.31
CA ARG A 103 10.87 4.54 4.88
C ARG A 103 11.72 5.59 4.17
N THR A 104 11.45 5.87 2.91
CA THR A 104 12.15 6.91 2.14
C THR A 104 11.67 8.34 2.44
N LEU A 105 10.54 8.51 3.12
CA LEU A 105 9.94 9.83 3.39
C LEU A 105 10.60 10.56 4.57
N LYS A 106 11.37 9.85 5.39
CA LYS A 106 12.12 10.42 6.52
C LYS A 106 13.11 11.49 6.03
N LYS A 107 13.15 12.62 6.74
CA LYS A 107 14.12 13.71 6.51
C LYS A 107 15.24 13.70 7.54
#